data_AF-I4YRK4-F1
#
_entry.id   AF-I4YRK4-F1
#
_cell.length_a   1.000
_cell.length_b   1.000
_cell.length_c   1.000
_cell.angle_alpha   90.00
_cell.angle_beta   90.00
_cell.angle_gamma   90.00
#
_symmetry.space_group_name_H-M   'P 1'
#
loop_
_entity.id
_entity.type
_entity.pdbx_description
1 polymer ?
#
loop_
_entity_poly.entity_id
_entity_poly.type
_entity_poly.pdbx_seq_one_letter_code
_entity_poly.pdbx_strand_id
1 'polypeptide(L)'
;MIPETRIPVFDGHNDVLLRLWKSGKKTAELDFLKEGTSGHLDLPRARVGGFAGGLFAVYIPSSADGVGSDGKPQALPPSLAEAQAATYELISLLVRMERASEGGIRICRSGRDIRAAMAGGALAVVFHVEGAEMIDPDLKMLDVLYQAGLRSIGPVWSRSNIFGHGVPFRFPSSPDIGPGLTDQGRELVRACNKLRILIDLSHFNEQGFWDVAALSDAPLVASHSNVHALTPHSRNLTNRQLDAIRDSDGFVGVNFGTMFMRADGRKDPDTKLDELVNHIDYLVDRIGLERVGFGSDFDGTTVPIDLSDVSRLPALVDLLKSRGYDDAAVRKICAENWIRVLERTWGE
;
A
#
# COMPACT_ATOMS: atom_id res chain seq x y z
N MET A 1 14.19 -23.12 -1.20
CA MET A 1 12.98 -23.53 -0.46
C MET A 1 12.87 -22.66 0.78
N ILE A 2 11.73 -22.04 1.02
CA ILE A 2 11.43 -21.42 2.31
C ILE A 2 11.35 -22.60 3.31
N PRO A 3 12.03 -22.57 4.48
CA PRO A 3 11.87 -23.62 5.47
C PRO A 3 10.38 -23.81 5.77
N GLU A 4 9.89 -25.05 5.82
CA GLU A 4 8.48 -25.45 6.02
C GLU A 4 7.79 -24.85 7.27
N THR A 5 8.50 -24.03 8.06
CA THR A 5 8.05 -23.48 9.34
C THR A 5 7.79 -21.97 9.35
N ARG A 6 8.00 -21.22 8.26
CA ARG A 6 7.80 -19.75 8.25
C ARG A 6 6.42 -19.37 7.70
N ILE A 7 5.69 -18.54 8.46
CA ILE A 7 4.41 -17.96 8.06
C ILE A 7 4.68 -16.95 6.92
N PRO A 8 4.07 -17.13 5.73
CA PRO A 8 4.26 -16.20 4.63
C PRO A 8 3.58 -14.86 4.92
N VAL A 9 4.23 -13.77 4.51
CA VAL A 9 3.70 -12.41 4.60
C VAL A 9 3.29 -11.92 3.21
N PHE A 10 2.06 -11.46 3.07
CA PHE A 10 1.55 -10.70 1.93
C PHE A 10 1.30 -9.27 2.39
N ASP A 11 1.97 -8.31 1.76
CA ASP A 11 2.03 -6.92 2.23
C ASP A 11 1.19 -5.95 1.38
N GLY A 12 0.60 -4.97 2.05
CA GLY A 12 -0.33 -4.03 1.48
C GLY A 12 0.28 -2.90 0.65
N HIS A 13 1.55 -2.55 0.84
CA HIS A 13 2.16 -1.41 0.15
C HIS A 13 3.69 -1.38 0.28
N ASN A 14 4.39 -1.19 -0.84
CA ASN A 14 5.81 -0.86 -0.85
C ASN A 14 6.21 -0.06 -2.08
N ASP A 15 7.29 0.70 -1.95
CA ASP A 15 7.84 1.64 -2.94
C ASP A 15 9.16 1.17 -3.57
N VAL A 16 9.40 -0.14 -3.60
CA VAL A 16 10.67 -0.65 -4.14
C VAL A 16 10.86 -0.27 -5.61
N LEU A 17 9.77 -0.17 -6.38
CA LEU A 17 9.82 0.28 -7.77
C LEU A 17 10.33 1.72 -7.87
N LEU A 18 9.91 2.60 -6.96
CA LEU A 18 10.40 3.97 -6.92
C LEU A 18 11.90 4.02 -6.63
N ARG A 19 12.37 3.26 -5.63
CA ARG A 19 13.79 3.18 -5.27
C ARG A 19 14.65 2.74 -6.46
N LEU A 20 14.23 1.67 -7.14
CA LEU A 20 14.92 1.11 -8.29
C LEU A 20 14.90 2.06 -9.49
N TRP A 21 13.76 2.69 -9.77
CA TRP A 21 13.63 3.68 -10.85
C TRP A 21 14.52 4.91 -10.63
N LYS A 22 14.53 5.46 -9.41
CA LYS A 22 15.40 6.58 -9.02
C LYS A 22 16.90 6.27 -9.09
N SER A 23 17.29 5.00 -9.14
CA SER A 23 18.70 4.63 -9.33
C SER A 23 19.26 5.08 -10.70
N GLY A 24 18.39 5.29 -11.69
CA GLY A 24 18.76 5.64 -13.06
C GLY A 24 19.55 4.54 -13.80
N LYS A 25 19.71 3.35 -13.20
CA LYS A 25 20.46 2.24 -13.81
C LYS A 25 19.61 1.57 -14.90
N LYS A 26 20.23 1.29 -16.04
CA LYS A 26 19.58 0.56 -17.16
C LYS A 26 19.17 -0.87 -16.83
N THR A 27 19.73 -1.44 -15.77
CA THR A 27 19.50 -2.81 -15.30
C THR A 27 18.98 -2.82 -13.86
N ALA A 28 18.21 -1.81 -13.46
CA ALA A 28 17.70 -1.69 -12.10
C ALA A 28 16.88 -2.92 -11.67
N GLU A 29 16.24 -3.63 -12.60
CA GLU A 29 15.55 -4.90 -12.33
C GLU A 29 16.48 -5.96 -11.73
N LEU A 30 17.76 -5.96 -12.09
CA LEU A 30 18.73 -6.95 -11.61
C LEU A 30 19.21 -6.65 -10.19
N ASP A 31 19.12 -5.39 -9.76
CA ASP A 31 19.45 -5.00 -8.40
C ASP A 31 18.43 -5.62 -7.43
N PHE A 32 17.14 -5.66 -7.78
CA PHE A 32 16.12 -6.34 -6.96
C PHE A 32 16.40 -7.84 -6.76
N LEU A 33 17.07 -8.48 -7.71
CA LEU A 33 17.35 -9.92 -7.68
C LEU A 33 18.61 -10.29 -6.88
N LYS A 34 19.36 -9.28 -6.39
CA LYS A 34 20.64 -9.47 -5.69
C LYS A 34 20.57 -8.93 -4.26
N GLU A 35 21.37 -9.51 -3.39
CA GLU A 35 21.44 -9.10 -1.99
C GLU A 35 22.28 -7.83 -1.84
N GLY A 36 22.06 -7.09 -0.75
CA GLY A 36 22.90 -5.96 -0.37
C GLY A 36 22.57 -4.66 -1.10
N THR A 37 21.36 -4.54 -1.65
CA THR A 37 20.90 -3.26 -2.18
C THR A 37 20.45 -2.33 -1.05
N SER A 38 20.60 -1.02 -1.23
CA SER A 38 20.08 -0.03 -0.30
C SER A 38 18.56 -0.14 -0.17
N GLY A 39 17.99 0.35 0.94
CA GLY A 39 16.55 0.29 1.18
C GLY A 39 16.11 -0.99 1.88
N HIS A 40 14.80 -1.22 1.90
CA HIS A 40 14.13 -2.18 2.76
C HIS A 40 13.79 -3.50 2.04
N LEU A 41 13.72 -3.53 0.72
CA LEU A 41 13.19 -4.69 -0.01
C LEU A 41 14.05 -5.09 -1.21
N ASP A 42 14.52 -6.34 -1.22
CA ASP A 42 15.03 -7.07 -2.38
C ASP A 42 14.65 -8.55 -2.28
N LEU A 43 14.76 -9.29 -3.38
CA LEU A 43 14.30 -10.67 -3.45
C LEU A 43 15.04 -11.59 -2.45
N PRO A 44 16.37 -11.54 -2.29
CA PRO A 44 17.06 -12.35 -1.29
C PRO A 44 16.60 -12.05 0.15
N ARG A 45 16.49 -10.77 0.55
CA ARG A 45 15.97 -10.44 1.88
C ARG A 45 14.50 -10.80 2.03
N ALA A 46 13.68 -10.69 0.99
CA ALA A 46 12.28 -11.13 1.01
C ALA A 46 12.17 -12.63 1.33
N ARG A 47 13.05 -13.46 0.76
CA ARG A 47 13.14 -14.89 1.08
C ARG A 47 13.51 -15.14 2.54
N VAL A 48 14.45 -14.37 3.08
CA VAL A 48 14.82 -14.43 4.50
C VAL A 48 13.65 -13.99 5.38
N GLY A 49 12.96 -12.92 5.02
CA GLY A 49 11.84 -12.37 5.78
C GLY A 49 10.55 -13.19 5.74
N GLY A 50 10.43 -14.13 4.80
CA GLY A 50 9.15 -14.80 4.52
C GLY A 50 8.16 -13.91 3.78
N PHE A 51 8.61 -12.83 3.15
CA PHE A 51 7.80 -11.95 2.31
C PHE A 51 7.46 -12.67 1.01
N ALA A 52 6.22 -13.14 0.94
CA ALA A 52 5.70 -14.00 -0.11
C ALA A 52 5.00 -13.21 -1.22
N GLY A 53 4.64 -11.95 -0.96
CA GLY A 53 4.05 -11.08 -1.97
C GLY A 53 3.58 -9.75 -1.42
N GLY A 54 2.98 -8.94 -2.28
CA GLY A 54 2.32 -7.71 -1.88
C GLY A 54 1.89 -6.84 -3.06
N LEU A 55 1.38 -5.65 -2.73
CA LEU A 55 1.09 -4.59 -3.68
C LEU A 55 2.35 -3.76 -3.92
N PHE A 56 2.77 -3.65 -5.18
CA PHE A 56 3.96 -2.93 -5.60
C PHE A 56 3.53 -1.62 -6.25
N ALA A 57 3.82 -0.51 -5.58
CA ALA A 57 3.32 0.80 -5.96
C ALA A 57 4.06 1.36 -7.17
N VAL A 58 3.28 1.75 -8.18
CA VAL A 58 3.68 2.73 -9.19
C VAL A 58 3.24 4.09 -8.67
N TYR A 59 4.15 4.71 -7.91
CA TYR A 59 4.02 6.05 -7.38
C TYR A 59 4.89 7.01 -8.20
N ILE A 60 4.31 8.15 -8.60
CA ILE A 60 5.05 9.20 -9.31
C ILE A 60 5.39 10.33 -8.33
N PRO A 61 6.67 10.64 -8.10
CA PRO A 61 7.06 11.78 -7.27
C PRO A 61 6.49 13.10 -7.79
N SER A 62 6.26 14.03 -6.88
CA SER A 62 5.90 15.41 -7.24
C SER A 62 6.95 16.03 -8.15
N SER A 63 6.51 16.88 -9.08
CA SER A 63 7.40 17.83 -9.76
C SER A 63 8.04 18.76 -8.72
N ALA A 64 9.27 19.20 -8.94
CA ALA A 64 10.04 19.99 -7.97
C ALA A 64 9.29 21.22 -7.40
N ASP A 65 9.56 21.51 -6.12
CA ASP A 65 9.16 22.64 -5.26
C ASP A 65 8.03 23.53 -5.80
N GLY A 66 6.82 22.99 -5.77
CA GLY A 66 5.62 23.80 -5.90
C GLY A 66 5.40 24.70 -4.70
N VAL A 67 4.90 25.90 -4.93
CA VAL A 67 4.42 26.80 -3.87
C VAL A 67 2.91 26.85 -3.98
N GLY A 68 2.21 26.46 -2.90
CA GLY A 68 0.76 26.52 -2.83
C GLY A 68 0.24 27.96 -2.90
N SER A 69 -1.07 28.12 -3.07
CA SER A 69 -1.73 29.44 -3.08
C SER A 69 -1.55 30.22 -1.77
N ASP A 70 -1.13 29.55 -0.70
CA ASP A 70 -0.81 30.10 0.62
C ASP A 70 0.68 30.46 0.80
N GLY A 71 1.49 30.33 -0.26
CA GLY A 71 2.92 30.66 -0.23
C GLY A 71 3.81 29.58 0.42
N LYS A 72 3.27 28.42 0.78
CA LYS A 72 4.03 27.33 1.42
C LYS A 72 4.50 26.30 0.40
N PRO A 73 5.65 25.63 0.65
CA PRO A 73 6.04 24.47 -0.13
C PRO A 73 4.92 23.43 -0.15
N GLN A 74 4.47 23.07 -1.34
CA GLN A 74 3.42 22.09 -1.57
C GLN A 74 3.90 21.07 -2.60
N ALA A 75 3.66 19.80 -2.30
CA ALA A 75 3.79 18.74 -3.28
C ALA A 75 2.76 18.94 -4.39
N LEU A 76 3.20 19.43 -5.56
CA LEU A 76 2.35 19.53 -6.74
C LEU A 76 2.33 18.20 -7.50
N PRO A 77 1.18 17.82 -8.08
CA PRO A 77 1.14 16.66 -8.95
C PRO A 77 2.00 16.88 -10.20
N PRO A 78 2.68 15.85 -10.72
CA PRO A 78 3.29 15.90 -12.04
C PRO A 78 2.23 16.21 -13.11
N SER A 79 2.64 16.76 -14.25
CA SER A 79 1.75 16.87 -15.40
C SER A 79 1.35 15.46 -15.90
N LEU A 80 0.21 15.36 -16.60
CA LEU A 80 -0.26 14.09 -17.17
C LEU A 80 0.80 13.41 -18.04
N ALA A 81 1.53 14.18 -18.86
CA ALA A 81 2.56 13.65 -19.74
C ALA A 81 3.77 13.09 -18.95
N GLU A 82 4.22 13.78 -17.91
CA GLU A 82 5.29 13.31 -17.03
C GLU A 82 4.85 12.06 -16.25
N ALA A 83 3.63 12.07 -15.72
CA ALA A 83 3.06 10.94 -14.99
C ALA A 83 2.94 9.69 -15.88
N GLN A 84 2.46 9.85 -17.11
CA GLN A 84 2.37 8.74 -18.08
C GLN A 84 3.75 8.21 -18.47
N ALA A 85 4.71 9.09 -18.76
CA ALA A 85 6.08 8.69 -19.11
C ALA A 85 6.73 7.85 -17.98
N ALA A 86 6.69 8.35 -16.74
CA ALA A 86 7.24 7.65 -15.59
C ALA A 86 6.49 6.32 -15.29
N THR A 87 5.17 6.30 -15.48
CA THR A 87 4.35 5.09 -15.34
C THR A 87 4.81 3.99 -16.30
N TYR A 88 5.09 4.31 -17.57
CA TYR A 88 5.60 3.33 -18.53
C TYR A 88 6.95 2.75 -18.11
N GLU A 89 7.84 3.57 -17.55
CA GLU A 89 9.15 3.12 -17.07
C GLU A 89 9.04 2.19 -15.86
N LEU A 90 8.17 2.53 -14.89
CA LEU A 90 7.93 1.71 -13.70
C LEU A 90 7.25 0.37 -14.03
N ILE A 91 6.27 0.36 -14.95
CA ILE A 91 5.65 -0.89 -15.43
C ILE A 91 6.67 -1.74 -16.20
N SER A 92 7.50 -1.12 -17.04
CA SER A 92 8.58 -1.80 -17.75
C SER A 92 9.55 -2.45 -16.77
N LEU A 93 9.91 -1.75 -15.70
CA LEU A 93 10.75 -2.28 -14.62
C LEU A 93 10.11 -3.50 -13.94
N LEU A 94 8.83 -3.41 -13.57
CA LEU A 94 8.07 -4.51 -12.95
C LEU A 94 8.07 -5.78 -13.84
N VAL A 95 7.78 -5.63 -15.13
CA VAL A 95 7.76 -6.73 -16.10
C VAL A 95 9.17 -7.31 -16.33
N ARG A 96 10.20 -6.46 -16.34
CA ARG A 96 11.60 -6.91 -16.46
C ARG A 96 12.05 -7.69 -15.23
N MET A 97 11.63 -7.29 -14.03
CA MET A 97 11.87 -8.04 -12.79
C MET A 97 11.28 -9.44 -12.87
N GLU A 98 10.00 -9.57 -13.28
CA GLU A 98 9.37 -10.88 -13.48
C GLU A 98 10.18 -11.73 -14.48
N ARG A 99 10.50 -11.18 -15.66
CA ARG A 99 11.24 -11.89 -16.71
C ARG A 99 12.63 -12.33 -16.28
N ALA A 100 13.38 -11.48 -15.61
CA ALA A 100 14.75 -11.75 -15.19
C ALA A 100 14.81 -12.69 -13.97
N SER A 101 13.71 -12.87 -13.24
CA SER A 101 13.68 -13.69 -12.03
C SER A 101 13.67 -15.21 -12.27
N GLU A 102 13.53 -15.65 -13.53
CA GLU A 102 13.45 -17.07 -13.91
C GLU A 102 12.39 -17.86 -13.11
N GLY A 103 11.23 -17.23 -12.88
CA GLY A 103 10.12 -17.79 -12.08
C GLY A 103 10.16 -17.45 -10.59
N GLY A 104 11.15 -16.69 -10.13
CA GLY A 104 11.25 -16.20 -8.76
C GLY A 104 10.21 -15.14 -8.39
N ILE A 105 9.61 -14.47 -9.37
CA ILE A 105 8.59 -13.41 -9.25
C ILE A 105 7.43 -13.73 -10.19
N ARG A 106 6.20 -13.41 -9.78
CA ARG A 106 4.99 -13.53 -10.59
C ARG A 106 4.11 -12.29 -10.44
N ILE A 107 3.81 -11.61 -11.54
CA ILE A 107 2.80 -10.55 -11.57
C ILE A 107 1.41 -11.22 -11.57
N CYS A 108 0.64 -10.99 -10.51
CA CYS A 108 -0.63 -11.64 -10.22
C CYS A 108 -1.80 -10.74 -10.61
N ARG A 109 -2.82 -11.32 -11.25
CA ARG A 109 -4.02 -10.62 -11.71
C ARG A 109 -5.32 -11.15 -11.09
N SER A 110 -5.21 -12.12 -10.18
CA SER A 110 -6.30 -12.80 -9.47
C SER A 110 -5.82 -13.36 -8.13
N GLY A 111 -6.75 -13.66 -7.23
CA GLY A 111 -6.46 -14.36 -5.96
C GLY A 111 -5.86 -15.74 -6.22
N ARG A 112 -6.35 -16.44 -7.25
CA ARG A 112 -5.74 -17.69 -7.74
C ARG A 112 -4.27 -17.54 -8.12
N ASP A 113 -3.91 -16.48 -8.86
CA ASP A 113 -2.50 -16.24 -9.23
C ASP A 113 -1.63 -16.04 -8.00
N ILE A 114 -2.11 -15.28 -7.01
CA ILE A 114 -1.41 -15.02 -5.74
C ILE A 114 -1.15 -16.35 -5.03
N ARG A 115 -2.19 -17.15 -4.82
CA ARG A 115 -2.07 -18.45 -4.13
C ARG A 115 -1.13 -19.39 -4.87
N ALA A 116 -1.22 -19.47 -6.20
CA ALA A 116 -0.37 -20.31 -7.02
C ALA A 116 1.11 -19.86 -6.96
N ALA A 117 1.37 -18.56 -7.04
CA ALA A 117 2.71 -17.99 -6.91
C ALA A 117 3.31 -18.32 -5.54
N MET A 118 2.60 -18.01 -4.46
CA MET A 118 3.07 -18.29 -3.09
C MET A 118 3.33 -19.78 -2.86
N ALA A 119 2.43 -20.66 -3.31
CA ALA A 119 2.59 -22.12 -3.20
C ALA A 119 3.78 -22.65 -4.02
N GLY A 120 4.03 -22.07 -5.20
CA GLY A 120 5.23 -22.34 -6.00
C GLY A 120 6.51 -21.70 -5.46
N GLY A 121 6.41 -20.94 -4.36
CA GLY A 121 7.51 -20.19 -3.80
C GLY A 121 7.98 -19.05 -4.69
N ALA A 122 7.15 -18.50 -5.57
CA ALA A 122 7.43 -17.25 -6.27
C ALA A 122 6.94 -16.06 -5.43
N LEU A 123 7.56 -14.90 -5.60
CA LEU A 123 7.06 -13.64 -5.03
C LEU A 123 5.81 -13.20 -5.79
N ALA A 124 4.66 -13.16 -5.11
CA ALA A 124 3.38 -12.73 -5.68
C ALA A 124 3.27 -11.21 -5.71
N VAL A 125 3.34 -10.62 -6.89
CA VAL A 125 3.36 -9.17 -7.10
C VAL A 125 2.04 -8.70 -7.67
N VAL A 126 1.34 -7.80 -6.96
CA VAL A 126 0.14 -7.13 -7.46
C VAL A 126 0.52 -5.73 -7.91
N PHE A 127 0.22 -5.39 -9.17
CA PHE A 127 0.42 -4.04 -9.68
C PHE A 127 -0.61 -3.08 -9.03
N HIS A 128 -0.09 -2.14 -8.24
CA HIS A 128 -0.82 -1.07 -7.58
C HIS A 128 -0.37 0.31 -8.11
N VAL A 129 -1.31 1.25 -8.23
CA VAL A 129 -1.04 2.67 -8.51
C VAL A 129 -1.32 3.48 -7.26
N GLU A 130 -0.37 4.33 -6.85
CA GLU A 130 -0.53 5.26 -5.72
C GLU A 130 -0.52 6.70 -6.25
N GLY A 131 -1.70 7.33 -6.30
CA GLY A 131 -1.93 8.59 -7.00
C GLY A 131 -2.18 8.37 -8.49
N ALA A 132 -3.39 8.72 -8.95
CA ALA A 132 -3.84 8.44 -10.31
C ALA A 132 -3.42 9.49 -11.35
N GLU A 133 -2.33 10.23 -11.16
CA GLU A 133 -1.96 11.35 -12.03
C GLU A 133 -1.69 10.96 -13.50
N MET A 134 -1.44 9.68 -13.77
CA MET A 134 -1.26 9.14 -15.13
C MET A 134 -2.58 8.90 -15.88
N ILE A 135 -3.73 8.94 -15.18
CA ILE A 135 -5.04 8.69 -15.77
C ILE A 135 -5.63 9.99 -16.30
N ASP A 136 -5.94 10.02 -17.60
CA ASP A 136 -6.56 11.15 -18.27
C ASP A 136 -8.04 11.33 -17.84
N PRO A 137 -8.64 12.52 -18.01
CA PRO A 137 -10.02 12.79 -17.61
C PRO A 137 -11.08 11.87 -18.24
N ASP A 138 -10.81 11.29 -19.41
CA ASP A 138 -11.71 10.35 -20.09
C ASP A 138 -11.48 8.89 -19.65
N LEU A 139 -10.59 8.67 -18.68
CA LEU A 139 -10.20 7.36 -18.13
C LEU A 139 -9.60 6.38 -19.15
N LYS A 140 -9.13 6.84 -20.32
CA LYS A 140 -8.61 5.94 -21.37
C LYS A 140 -7.38 5.17 -20.89
N MET A 141 -6.52 5.82 -20.12
CA MET A 141 -5.34 5.18 -19.55
C MET A 141 -5.69 4.12 -18.50
N LEU A 142 -6.86 4.20 -17.83
CA LEU A 142 -7.32 3.16 -16.91
C LEU A 142 -7.48 1.81 -17.63
N ASP A 143 -8.06 1.81 -18.83
CA ASP A 143 -8.24 0.60 -19.63
C ASP A 143 -6.87 -0.01 -20.02
N VAL A 144 -5.93 0.84 -20.43
CA VAL A 144 -4.56 0.41 -20.80
C VAL A 144 -3.86 -0.21 -19.59
N LEU A 145 -3.93 0.42 -18.42
CA LEU A 145 -3.30 -0.06 -17.19
C LEU A 145 -3.94 -1.35 -16.70
N TYR A 146 -5.27 -1.46 -16.76
CA TYR A 146 -5.99 -2.69 -16.42
C TYR A 146 -5.52 -3.88 -17.26
N GLN A 147 -5.36 -3.68 -18.58
CA GLN A 147 -4.83 -4.71 -19.49
C GLN A 147 -3.35 -5.01 -19.21
N ALA A 148 -2.54 -4.01 -18.86
CA ALA A 148 -1.15 -4.22 -18.44
C ALA A 148 -1.05 -5.08 -17.16
N GLY A 149 -2.08 -5.02 -16.29
CA GLY A 149 -2.22 -5.88 -15.12
C GLY A 149 -2.57 -5.15 -13.82
N LEU A 150 -2.92 -3.86 -13.89
CA LEU A 150 -3.36 -3.08 -12.72
C LEU A 150 -4.55 -3.76 -12.04
N ARG A 151 -4.49 -3.91 -10.72
CA ARG A 151 -5.59 -4.49 -9.92
C ARG A 151 -5.92 -3.71 -8.65
N SER A 152 -5.16 -2.68 -8.34
CA SER A 152 -5.38 -1.80 -7.19
C SER A 152 -4.97 -0.37 -7.53
N ILE A 153 -5.75 0.62 -7.09
CA ILE A 153 -5.48 2.04 -7.32
C ILE A 153 -5.86 2.88 -6.11
N GLY A 154 -4.94 3.71 -5.63
CA GLY A 154 -5.23 4.87 -4.80
C GLY A 154 -5.42 6.09 -5.71
N PRO A 155 -6.65 6.64 -5.84
CA PRO A 155 -6.92 7.80 -6.71
C PRO A 155 -6.04 9.01 -6.41
N VAL A 156 -5.62 9.20 -5.15
CA VAL A 156 -4.78 10.32 -4.71
C VAL A 156 -3.60 9.82 -3.89
N TRP A 157 -2.47 10.50 -4.00
CA TRP A 157 -1.42 10.51 -2.98
C TRP A 157 -1.65 11.69 -2.02
N SER A 158 -0.71 12.06 -1.13
CA SER A 158 -0.76 13.26 -0.25
C SER A 158 -0.69 14.61 -1.01
N ARG A 159 -1.47 14.74 -2.08
CA ARG A 159 -1.63 15.92 -2.92
C ARG A 159 -2.99 15.87 -3.62
N SER A 160 -3.45 17.00 -4.13
CA SER A 160 -4.67 17.06 -4.93
C SER A 160 -4.37 16.78 -6.39
N ASN A 161 -5.27 16.09 -7.08
CA ASN A 161 -5.23 15.89 -8.53
C ASN A 161 -6.64 16.03 -9.11
N ILE A 162 -6.85 15.63 -10.37
CA ILE A 162 -8.15 15.80 -11.05
C ILE A 162 -9.28 14.96 -10.45
N PHE A 163 -8.98 13.96 -9.61
CA PHE A 163 -9.95 13.02 -9.03
C PHE A 163 -10.37 13.39 -7.59
N GLY A 164 -9.53 14.13 -6.86
CA GLY A 164 -9.84 14.53 -5.49
C GLY A 164 -8.65 15.07 -4.73
N HIS A 165 -8.75 14.96 -3.40
CA HIS A 165 -7.82 15.59 -2.46
C HIS A 165 -7.24 14.58 -1.48
N GLY A 166 -5.92 14.42 -1.49
CA GLY A 166 -5.22 13.70 -0.43
C GLY A 166 -4.77 14.60 0.72
N VAL A 167 -4.62 14.01 1.90
CA VAL A 167 -4.20 14.72 3.11
C VAL A 167 -2.75 15.19 3.02
N PRO A 168 -2.41 16.39 3.51
CA PRO A 168 -1.02 16.76 3.74
C PRO A 168 -0.47 15.95 4.92
N PHE A 169 0.85 15.73 4.97
CA PHE A 169 1.47 15.14 6.16
C PHE A 169 1.49 16.14 7.32
N ARG A 170 0.57 15.99 8.28
CA ARG A 170 0.42 16.90 9.43
C ARG A 170 0.13 16.13 10.71
N PHE A 171 0.74 16.58 11.80
CA PHE A 171 0.56 16.05 13.13
C PHE A 171 0.65 17.17 14.20
N PRO A 172 -0.25 17.20 15.20
CA PRO A 172 -1.54 16.51 15.19
C PRO A 172 -2.48 17.17 14.16
N SER A 173 -3.33 16.40 13.50
CA SER A 173 -4.28 16.92 12.51
C SER A 173 -5.46 15.98 12.29
N SER A 174 -6.64 16.55 12.03
CA SER A 174 -7.76 15.81 11.44
C SER A 174 -7.40 15.36 10.01
N PRO A 175 -7.91 14.20 9.54
CA PRO A 175 -7.91 13.86 8.11
C PRO A 175 -8.94 14.67 7.30
N ASP A 176 -9.89 15.35 7.96
CA ASP A 176 -10.77 16.30 7.29
C ASP A 176 -10.04 17.60 6.97
N ILE A 177 -9.85 17.85 5.68
CA ILE A 177 -9.17 19.03 5.13
C ILE A 177 -10.02 19.72 4.06
N GLY A 178 -11.32 19.42 3.98
CA GLY A 178 -12.25 20.05 3.03
C GLY A 178 -12.81 19.09 1.98
N PRO A 179 -12.91 19.51 0.70
CA PRO A 179 -13.69 18.79 -0.33
C PRO A 179 -13.14 17.39 -0.64
N GLY A 180 -14.02 16.47 -1.06
CA GLY A 180 -13.67 15.08 -1.36
C GLY A 180 -13.43 14.79 -2.85
N LEU A 181 -14.18 13.85 -3.41
CA LEU A 181 -14.06 13.53 -4.84
C LEU A 181 -14.60 14.65 -5.74
N THR A 182 -13.90 14.89 -6.84
CA THR A 182 -14.42 15.65 -7.98
C THR A 182 -15.42 14.80 -8.78
N ASP A 183 -16.10 15.40 -9.77
CA ASP A 183 -16.96 14.63 -10.68
C ASP A 183 -16.16 13.55 -11.44
N GLN A 184 -14.95 13.86 -11.91
CA GLN A 184 -14.06 12.85 -12.51
C GLN A 184 -13.67 11.75 -11.52
N GLY A 185 -13.46 12.10 -10.25
CA GLY A 185 -13.20 11.12 -9.18
C GLY A 185 -14.35 10.15 -8.98
N ARG A 186 -15.59 10.64 -9.03
CA ARG A 186 -16.79 9.79 -8.95
C ARG A 186 -16.89 8.85 -10.14
N GLU A 187 -16.54 9.30 -11.35
CA GLU A 187 -16.48 8.43 -12.53
C GLU A 187 -15.38 7.37 -12.41
N LEU A 188 -14.20 7.74 -11.89
CA LEU A 188 -13.11 6.79 -11.64
C LEU A 188 -13.55 5.68 -10.68
N VAL A 189 -14.23 6.03 -9.57
CA VAL A 189 -14.77 5.02 -8.63
C VAL A 189 -15.70 4.04 -9.32
N ARG A 190 -16.65 4.53 -10.13
CA ARG A 190 -17.59 3.65 -10.85
C ARG A 190 -16.88 2.77 -11.88
N ALA A 191 -15.88 3.31 -12.58
CA ALA A 191 -15.08 2.55 -13.53
C ALA A 191 -14.28 1.45 -12.83
N CYS A 192 -13.67 1.75 -11.68
CA CYS A 192 -12.97 0.77 -10.85
C CYS A 192 -13.89 -0.36 -10.38
N ASN A 193 -15.09 -0.07 -9.88
CA ASN A 193 -16.07 -1.10 -9.50
C ASN A 193 -16.43 -2.01 -10.69
N LYS A 194 -16.71 -1.41 -11.86
CA LYS A 194 -17.05 -2.16 -13.08
C LYS A 194 -15.92 -3.07 -13.54
N LEU A 195 -14.67 -2.59 -13.46
CA LEU A 195 -13.47 -3.36 -13.81
C LEU A 195 -13.00 -4.29 -12.68
N ARG A 196 -13.61 -4.18 -11.51
CA ARG A 196 -13.20 -4.85 -10.27
C ARG A 196 -11.74 -4.56 -9.92
N ILE A 197 -11.39 -3.28 -9.90
CA ILE A 197 -10.10 -2.77 -9.42
C ILE A 197 -10.30 -2.35 -7.97
N LEU A 198 -9.40 -2.77 -7.09
CA LEU A 198 -9.44 -2.33 -5.69
C LEU A 198 -9.18 -0.83 -5.59
N ILE A 199 -10.04 -0.13 -4.85
CA ILE A 199 -9.87 1.29 -4.54
C ILE A 199 -9.20 1.40 -3.17
N ASP A 200 -8.00 1.97 -3.14
CA ASP A 200 -7.24 2.21 -1.91
C ASP A 200 -7.56 3.60 -1.36
N LEU A 201 -7.92 3.62 -0.08
CA LEU A 201 -8.33 4.79 0.69
C LEU A 201 -7.19 5.45 1.46
N SER A 202 -6.01 4.83 1.46
CA SER A 202 -4.79 5.47 1.94
C SER A 202 -4.58 6.79 1.19
N HIS A 203 -4.10 7.81 1.90
CA HIS A 203 -3.91 9.20 1.47
C HIS A 203 -5.16 10.05 1.29
N PHE A 204 -6.35 9.47 1.07
CA PHE A 204 -7.55 10.29 0.95
C PHE A 204 -7.80 11.15 2.20
N ASN A 205 -8.35 12.33 1.97
CA ASN A 205 -8.98 13.07 3.05
C ASN A 205 -10.30 12.43 3.49
N GLU A 206 -10.82 12.89 4.63
CA GLU A 206 -12.04 12.30 5.20
C GLU A 206 -13.25 12.41 4.27
N GLN A 207 -13.45 13.56 3.61
CA GLN A 207 -14.59 13.73 2.70
C GLN A 207 -14.49 12.80 1.47
N GLY A 208 -13.30 12.64 0.89
CA GLY A 208 -13.05 11.71 -0.22
C GLY A 208 -13.27 10.25 0.19
N PHE A 209 -12.85 9.87 1.41
CA PHE A 209 -13.19 8.57 1.99
C PHE A 209 -14.70 8.33 2.02
N TRP A 210 -15.48 9.31 2.50
CA TRP A 210 -16.94 9.19 2.58
C TRP A 210 -17.63 9.18 1.22
N ASP A 211 -17.08 9.91 0.25
CA ASP A 211 -17.56 9.85 -1.14
C ASP A 211 -17.36 8.45 -1.74
N VAL A 212 -16.20 7.81 -1.54
CA VAL A 212 -15.97 6.42 -1.97
C VAL A 212 -16.89 5.47 -1.20
N ALA A 213 -17.03 5.63 0.12
CA ALA A 213 -17.91 4.80 0.93
C ALA A 213 -19.38 4.84 0.48
N ALA A 214 -19.83 5.98 -0.06
CA ALA A 214 -21.19 6.13 -0.59
C ALA A 214 -21.36 5.59 -2.03
N LEU A 215 -20.28 5.45 -2.80
CA LEU A 215 -20.32 5.11 -4.23
C LEU A 215 -19.81 3.69 -4.54
N SER A 216 -18.92 3.16 -3.72
CA SER A 216 -18.31 1.84 -3.90
C SER A 216 -19.31 0.73 -3.59
N ASP A 217 -19.36 -0.30 -4.44
CA ASP A 217 -20.02 -1.58 -4.17
C ASP A 217 -19.04 -2.68 -3.74
N ALA A 218 -17.74 -2.36 -3.69
CA ALA A 218 -16.66 -3.21 -3.22
C ALA A 218 -16.24 -2.86 -1.77
N PRO A 219 -15.57 -3.78 -1.04
CA PRO A 219 -15.07 -3.52 0.32
C PRO A 219 -14.15 -2.30 0.40
N LEU A 220 -14.24 -1.53 1.50
CA LEU A 220 -13.39 -0.36 1.71
C LEU A 220 -12.00 -0.78 2.21
N VAL A 221 -10.95 -0.39 1.50
CA VAL A 221 -9.58 -0.82 1.83
C VAL A 221 -8.68 0.39 2.04
N ALA A 222 -7.92 0.39 3.12
CA ALA A 222 -6.77 1.26 3.31
C ALA A 222 -5.50 0.40 3.35
N SER A 223 -4.69 0.47 2.30
CA SER A 223 -3.54 -0.41 2.12
C SER A 223 -2.39 -0.18 3.10
N HIS A 224 -2.20 1.04 3.59
CA HIS A 224 -1.15 1.42 4.53
C HIS A 224 -1.57 2.64 5.38
N SER A 225 -2.44 2.42 6.38
CA SER A 225 -2.90 3.48 7.30
C SER A 225 -3.07 2.94 8.74
N ASN A 226 -2.82 3.80 9.73
CA ASN A 226 -2.90 3.42 11.15
C ASN A 226 -4.12 4.04 11.85
N VAL A 227 -4.15 4.01 13.18
CA VAL A 227 -5.29 4.40 14.02
C VAL A 227 -5.13 5.83 14.52
N HIS A 228 -6.07 6.72 14.17
CA HIS A 228 -6.01 8.13 14.54
C HIS A 228 -6.12 8.36 16.05
N ALA A 229 -6.93 7.54 16.73
CA ALA A 229 -7.12 7.60 18.18
C ALA A 229 -5.84 7.32 19.00
N LEU A 230 -4.86 6.59 18.43
CA LEU A 230 -3.56 6.34 19.05
C LEU A 230 -2.52 7.39 18.61
N THR A 231 -2.49 7.71 17.32
CA THR A 231 -1.60 8.71 16.72
C THR A 231 -2.43 9.65 15.86
N PRO A 232 -2.73 10.88 16.31
CA PRO A 232 -3.60 11.83 15.60
C PRO A 232 -2.91 12.50 14.40
N HIS A 233 -2.33 11.70 13.52
CA HIS A 233 -1.78 12.14 12.24
C HIS A 233 -2.89 12.18 11.20
N SER A 234 -2.88 13.17 10.30
CA SER A 234 -3.83 13.30 9.20
C SER A 234 -3.97 12.07 8.28
N ARG A 235 -2.99 11.15 8.29
CA ARG A 235 -2.97 9.94 7.46
C ARG A 235 -3.68 8.76 8.12
N ASN A 236 -3.92 8.84 9.42
CA ASN A 236 -4.52 7.75 10.18
C ASN A 236 -6.04 7.82 10.16
N LEU A 237 -6.66 6.65 10.27
CA LEU A 237 -8.10 6.46 10.16
C LEU A 237 -8.78 6.79 11.49
N THR A 238 -9.81 7.63 11.43
CA THR A 238 -10.68 7.87 12.58
C THR A 238 -11.51 6.63 12.90
N ASN A 239 -11.98 6.57 14.13
CA ASN A 239 -12.91 5.55 14.59
C ASN A 239 -14.14 5.39 13.69
N ARG A 240 -14.66 6.50 13.14
CA ARG A 240 -15.80 6.48 12.22
C ARG A 240 -15.43 5.85 10.88
N GLN A 241 -14.25 6.15 10.35
CA GLN A 241 -13.74 5.50 9.12
C GLN A 241 -13.50 4.00 9.34
N LEU A 242 -12.94 3.61 10.49
CA LEU A 242 -12.76 2.21 10.86
C LEU A 242 -14.08 1.45 10.95
N ASP A 243 -15.13 2.07 11.52
CA ASP A 243 -16.47 1.46 11.56
C ASP A 243 -17.03 1.24 10.15
N ALA A 244 -16.87 2.19 9.23
CA ALA A 244 -17.29 2.02 7.84
C ALA A 244 -16.50 0.92 7.10
N ILE A 245 -15.18 0.80 7.38
CA ILE A 245 -14.37 -0.29 6.85
C ILE A 245 -14.85 -1.64 7.38
N ARG A 246 -15.19 -1.74 8.67
CA ARG A 246 -15.79 -2.96 9.25
C ARG A 246 -17.11 -3.30 8.55
N ASP A 247 -18.00 -2.32 8.41
CA ASP A 247 -19.37 -2.53 7.92
C ASP A 247 -19.40 -2.91 6.41
N SER A 248 -18.40 -2.47 5.64
CA SER A 248 -18.19 -2.90 4.23
C SER A 248 -17.44 -4.23 4.09
N ASP A 249 -17.07 -4.86 5.21
CA ASP A 249 -16.20 -6.04 5.27
C ASP A 249 -14.83 -5.85 4.60
N GLY A 250 -14.34 -4.62 4.73
CA GLY A 250 -13.11 -4.10 4.17
C GLY A 250 -11.84 -4.58 4.85
N PHE A 251 -10.80 -3.75 4.77
CA PHE A 251 -9.46 -4.09 5.25
C PHE A 251 -8.59 -2.88 5.58
N VAL A 252 -7.74 -3.01 6.60
CA VAL A 252 -6.69 -2.05 6.96
C VAL A 252 -5.33 -2.76 7.00
N GLY A 253 -4.42 -2.32 6.15
CA GLY A 253 -3.00 -2.64 6.24
C GLY A 253 -2.29 -1.65 7.17
N VAL A 254 -1.69 -2.15 8.24
CA VAL A 254 -0.98 -1.33 9.23
C VAL A 254 0.37 -0.89 8.67
N ASN A 255 0.59 0.42 8.64
CA ASN A 255 1.77 1.10 8.13
C ASN A 255 2.92 1.11 9.14
N PHE A 256 4.14 0.79 8.66
CA PHE A 256 5.33 0.72 9.51
C PHE A 256 6.06 2.07 9.65
N GLY A 257 5.50 3.14 9.11
CA GLY A 257 5.99 4.51 9.24
C GLY A 257 5.94 5.00 10.68
N THR A 258 7.10 5.35 11.23
CA THR A 258 7.24 5.68 12.66
C THR A 258 6.39 6.89 13.06
N MET A 259 6.25 7.87 12.17
CA MET A 259 5.39 9.04 12.40
C MET A 259 3.88 8.73 12.42
N PHE A 260 3.47 7.55 11.95
CA PHE A 260 2.07 7.12 11.93
C PHE A 260 1.72 6.17 13.08
N MET A 261 2.71 5.57 13.76
CA MET A 261 2.47 4.65 14.88
C MET A 261 2.79 5.23 16.25
N ARG A 262 3.71 6.20 16.33
CA ARG A 262 4.10 6.77 17.61
C ARG A 262 3.05 7.76 18.08
N ALA A 263 2.72 7.75 19.36
CA ALA A 263 1.81 8.72 19.96
C ALA A 263 2.28 10.19 19.81
N ASP A 264 3.58 10.43 19.64
CA ASP A 264 4.17 11.76 19.44
C ASP A 264 4.35 12.17 17.96
N GLY A 265 3.97 11.30 17.01
CA GLY A 265 4.04 11.56 15.58
C GLY A 265 5.45 11.78 15.02
N ARG A 266 6.51 11.41 15.74
CA ARG A 266 7.90 11.66 15.30
C ARG A 266 8.37 10.66 14.26
N LYS A 267 9.20 11.12 13.34
CA LYS A 267 9.91 10.28 12.37
C LYS A 267 11.24 9.81 12.97
N ASP A 268 11.19 8.80 13.83
CA ASP A 268 12.34 8.29 14.58
C ASP A 268 12.50 6.77 14.42
N PRO A 269 13.59 6.25 13.83
CA PRO A 269 13.81 4.81 13.69
C PRO A 269 14.02 4.10 15.05
N ASP A 270 14.35 4.81 16.13
CA ASP A 270 14.37 4.26 17.49
C ASP A 270 12.94 4.17 18.07
N THR A 271 12.10 3.44 17.36
CA THR A 271 10.70 3.18 17.70
C THR A 271 10.53 1.69 18.00
N LYS A 272 9.87 1.36 19.10
CA LYS A 272 9.63 -0.03 19.50
C LYS A 272 8.55 -0.66 18.63
N LEU A 273 8.71 -1.94 18.28
CA LEU A 273 7.69 -2.69 17.56
C LEU A 273 6.35 -2.79 18.30
N ASP A 274 6.36 -2.65 19.63
CA ASP A 274 5.14 -2.56 20.43
C ASP A 274 4.20 -1.45 19.97
N GLU A 275 4.70 -0.30 19.51
CA GLU A 275 3.85 0.77 18.99
C GLU A 275 3.04 0.28 17.78
N LEU A 276 3.69 -0.42 16.85
CA LEU A 276 3.04 -1.03 15.70
C LEU A 276 1.99 -2.08 16.11
N VAL A 277 2.33 -2.95 17.07
CA VAL A 277 1.40 -4.00 17.52
C VAL A 277 0.23 -3.43 18.33
N ASN A 278 0.41 -2.32 19.05
CA ASN A 278 -0.70 -1.62 19.70
C ASN A 278 -1.75 -1.14 18.67
N HIS A 279 -1.31 -0.71 17.48
CA HIS A 279 -2.22 -0.39 16.38
C HIS A 279 -2.95 -1.62 15.84
N ILE A 280 -2.26 -2.76 15.70
CA ILE A 280 -2.87 -4.03 15.30
C ILE A 280 -3.93 -4.45 16.33
N ASP A 281 -3.59 -4.45 17.62
CA ASP A 281 -4.49 -4.80 18.73
C ASP A 281 -5.77 -3.94 18.69
N TYR A 282 -5.61 -2.62 18.52
CA TYR A 282 -6.75 -1.70 18.43
C TYR A 282 -7.65 -2.00 17.22
N LEU A 283 -7.04 -2.27 16.06
CA LEU A 283 -7.79 -2.60 14.85
C LEU A 283 -8.52 -3.94 15.00
N VAL A 284 -7.86 -4.97 15.51
CA VAL A 284 -8.47 -6.29 15.73
C VAL A 284 -9.66 -6.19 16.68
N ASP A 285 -9.55 -5.43 17.77
CA ASP A 285 -10.66 -5.18 18.71
C ASP A 285 -11.83 -4.45 18.03
N ARG A 286 -11.55 -3.41 17.23
CA ARG A 286 -12.58 -2.55 16.65
C ARG A 286 -13.26 -3.11 15.40
N ILE A 287 -12.46 -3.61 14.46
CA ILE A 287 -12.92 -4.03 13.12
C ILE A 287 -12.85 -5.54 12.91
N GLY A 288 -12.31 -6.29 13.87
CA GLY A 288 -12.22 -7.74 13.84
C GLY A 288 -11.01 -8.26 13.08
N LEU A 289 -10.54 -9.43 13.50
CA LEU A 289 -9.31 -10.08 13.01
C LEU A 289 -9.22 -10.20 11.48
N GLU A 290 -10.32 -10.48 10.78
CA GLU A 290 -10.33 -10.75 9.32
C GLU A 290 -10.05 -9.51 8.44
N ARG A 291 -9.93 -8.33 9.05
CA ARG A 291 -9.87 -7.02 8.37
C ARG A 291 -8.55 -6.29 8.63
N VAL A 292 -7.57 -6.97 9.21
CA VAL A 292 -6.29 -6.38 9.61
C VAL A 292 -5.15 -7.19 9.02
N GLY A 293 -4.11 -6.51 8.57
CA GLY A 293 -2.82 -7.11 8.20
C GLY A 293 -1.77 -6.04 7.99
N PHE A 294 -0.75 -6.31 7.18
CA PHE A 294 0.39 -5.40 7.02
C PHE A 294 0.29 -4.53 5.78
N GLY A 295 0.76 -3.29 5.88
CA GLY A 295 0.86 -2.33 4.79
C GLY A 295 2.16 -1.56 4.92
N SER A 296 3.28 -2.27 4.77
CA SER A 296 4.57 -1.91 5.36
C SER A 296 5.05 -0.50 5.05
N ASP A 297 4.81 -0.01 3.83
CA ASP A 297 5.41 1.22 3.34
C ASP A 297 6.95 1.10 3.26
N PHE A 298 7.44 -0.13 3.02
CA PHE A 298 8.85 -0.39 2.75
C PHE A 298 9.33 0.39 1.54
N ASP A 299 10.56 0.94 1.62
CA ASP A 299 11.12 1.91 0.68
C ASP A 299 10.36 3.25 0.52
N GLY A 300 9.22 3.45 1.20
CA GLY A 300 8.40 4.66 1.14
C GLY A 300 8.48 5.56 2.38
N THR A 301 8.77 4.99 3.55
CA THR A 301 8.82 5.72 4.83
C THR A 301 10.01 5.35 5.72
N THR A 302 10.15 6.02 6.88
CA THR A 302 11.09 5.58 7.92
C THR A 302 10.39 4.59 8.83
N VAL A 303 10.98 3.41 8.96
CA VAL A 303 10.47 2.28 9.75
C VAL A 303 11.28 2.09 11.04
N PRO A 304 10.74 1.38 12.06
CA PRO A 304 11.51 0.96 13.23
C PRO A 304 12.81 0.25 12.86
N ILE A 305 13.87 0.41 13.66
CA ILE A 305 15.16 -0.27 13.41
C ILE A 305 15.05 -1.80 13.42
N ASP A 306 14.16 -2.32 14.26
CA ASP A 306 13.82 -3.75 14.33
C ASP A 306 13.06 -4.24 13.08
N LEU A 307 12.60 -3.33 12.22
CA LEU A 307 12.04 -3.58 10.90
C LEU A 307 12.83 -2.85 9.80
N SER A 308 14.13 -2.61 10.02
CA SER A 308 15.01 -1.88 9.09
C SER A 308 15.02 -2.42 7.65
N ASP A 309 14.64 -3.68 7.46
CA ASP A 309 14.29 -4.24 6.16
C ASP A 309 13.37 -5.45 6.28
N VAL A 310 12.93 -5.95 5.12
CA VAL A 310 12.01 -7.08 5.00
C VAL A 310 12.53 -8.36 5.66
N SER A 311 13.85 -8.55 5.80
CA SER A 311 14.41 -9.76 6.42
C SER A 311 14.08 -9.87 7.91
N ARG A 312 13.63 -8.76 8.52
CA ARG A 312 13.29 -8.64 9.94
C ARG A 312 11.82 -8.90 10.27
N LEU A 313 10.95 -9.14 9.28
CA LEU A 313 9.55 -9.50 9.50
C LEU A 313 9.32 -10.64 10.51
N PRO A 314 10.19 -11.67 10.62
CA PRO A 314 10.04 -12.69 11.66
C PRO A 314 9.97 -12.14 13.09
N ALA A 315 10.66 -11.04 13.40
CA ALA A 315 10.61 -10.42 14.73
C ALA A 315 9.20 -9.85 15.04
N LEU A 316 8.52 -9.28 14.04
CA LEU A 316 7.15 -8.82 14.20
C LEU A 316 6.17 -9.99 14.37
N VAL A 317 6.39 -11.08 13.62
CA VAL A 317 5.60 -12.32 13.74
C VAL A 317 5.76 -12.92 15.15
N ASP A 318 6.98 -12.98 15.67
CA ASP A 318 7.26 -13.47 17.01
C ASP A 318 6.63 -12.56 18.08
N LEU A 319 6.65 -11.24 17.88
CA LEU A 319 5.99 -10.29 18.78
C LEU A 319 4.47 -10.49 18.81
N LEU A 320 3.82 -10.68 17.66
CA LEU A 320 2.38 -11.00 17.61
C LEU A 320 2.07 -12.28 18.39
N LYS A 321 2.87 -13.35 18.22
CA LYS A 321 2.70 -14.57 19.01
C LYS A 321 2.84 -14.32 20.51
N SER A 322 3.84 -13.53 20.91
CA SER A 322 4.05 -13.18 22.32
C SER A 322 2.91 -12.33 22.91
N ARG A 323 2.18 -11.60 22.06
CA ARG A 323 0.97 -10.83 22.42
C ARG A 323 -0.31 -11.69 22.48
N GLY A 324 -0.22 -12.99 22.21
CA GLY A 324 -1.33 -13.94 22.36
C GLY A 324 -2.09 -14.29 21.08
N TYR A 325 -1.63 -13.82 19.91
CA TYR A 325 -2.16 -14.28 18.64
C TYR A 325 -1.69 -15.72 18.37
N ASP A 326 -2.62 -16.65 18.24
CA ASP A 326 -2.30 -18.03 17.86
C ASP A 326 -1.83 -18.12 16.39
N ASP A 327 -1.31 -19.28 16.00
CA ASP A 327 -0.79 -19.48 14.64
C ASP A 327 -1.85 -19.24 13.55
N ALA A 328 -3.14 -19.46 13.82
CA ALA A 328 -4.20 -19.20 12.86
C ALA A 328 -4.45 -17.70 12.69
N ALA A 329 -4.49 -16.96 13.79
CA ALA A 329 -4.63 -15.50 13.77
C ALA A 329 -3.42 -14.82 13.13
N VAL A 330 -2.21 -15.31 13.40
CA VAL A 330 -1.00 -14.79 12.77
C VAL A 330 -1.00 -15.05 11.26
N ARG A 331 -1.41 -16.24 10.79
CA ARG A 331 -1.56 -16.49 9.33
C ARG A 331 -2.56 -15.54 8.67
N LYS A 332 -3.66 -15.23 9.35
CA LYS A 332 -4.66 -14.26 8.89
C LYS A 332 -4.08 -12.87 8.72
N ILE A 333 -3.46 -12.34 9.77
CA ILE A 333 -2.83 -11.01 9.77
C ILE A 333 -1.71 -10.95 8.72
N CYS A 334 -0.88 -11.99 8.62
CA CYS A 334 0.27 -11.99 7.73
C CYS A 334 -0.10 -12.11 6.26
N ALA A 335 -1.16 -12.83 5.87
CA ALA A 335 -1.48 -13.00 4.45
C ALA A 335 -2.95 -13.28 4.13
N GLU A 336 -3.63 -14.15 4.88
CA GLU A 336 -4.92 -14.70 4.42
C GLU A 336 -6.01 -13.61 4.31
N ASN A 337 -5.98 -12.61 5.20
CA ASN A 337 -6.94 -11.52 5.18
C ASN A 337 -6.79 -10.60 3.96
N TRP A 338 -5.56 -10.37 3.52
CA TRP A 338 -5.29 -9.63 2.29
C TRP A 338 -5.84 -10.36 1.08
N ILE A 339 -5.55 -11.66 0.97
CA ILE A 339 -6.01 -12.47 -0.15
C ILE A 339 -7.55 -12.52 -0.16
N ARG A 340 -8.20 -12.63 1.00
CA ARG A 340 -9.66 -12.55 1.13
C ARG A 340 -10.23 -11.26 0.56
N VAL A 341 -9.71 -10.10 0.96
CA VAL A 341 -10.28 -8.81 0.52
C VAL A 341 -10.04 -8.58 -0.96
N LEU A 342 -8.90 -9.02 -1.50
CA LEU A 342 -8.59 -8.98 -2.94
C LEU A 342 -9.56 -9.88 -3.72
N GLU A 343 -9.73 -11.14 -3.32
CA GLU A 343 -10.68 -12.09 -3.95
C GLU A 343 -12.11 -11.52 -3.97
N ARG A 344 -12.58 -10.95 -2.86
CA ARG A 344 -13.90 -10.32 -2.79
C ARG A 344 -14.04 -9.13 -3.73
N THR A 345 -13.01 -8.29 -3.80
CA THR A 345 -13.01 -7.09 -4.64
C THR A 345 -12.97 -7.47 -6.13
N TRP A 346 -12.19 -8.49 -6.47
CA TRP A 346 -12.04 -9.00 -7.83
C TRP A 346 -13.20 -9.95 -8.23
N GLY A 347 -14.10 -10.24 -7.28
CA GLY A 347 -15.31 -11.03 -7.46
C GLY A 347 -15.02 -12.50 -7.80
N GLU A 348 -14.10 -13.08 -7.04
CA GLU A 348 -13.68 -14.49 -7.07
C GLU A 348 -14.38 -15.34 -6.00
#